data_AF-A0A6N8U3U2-F1
#
_entry.id   AF-A0A6N8U3U2-F1
#
_cell.length_a   1.000
_cell.length_b   1.000
_cell.length_c   1.000
_cell.angle_alpha   90.00
_cell.angle_beta   90.00
_cell.angle_gamma   90.00
#
_symmetry.space_group_name_H-M   'P 1'
#
loop_
_entity.id
_entity.type
_entity.pdbx_description
1 polymer ?
#
loop_
_entity_poly.entity_id
_entity_poly.type
_entity_poly.pdbx_seq_one_letter_code
_entity_poly.pdbx_strand_id
1 'polypeptide(L)'
;MEKNIETEYKILVNRETFNRLLAKYPNAVFKEQINTYFDNNQQDIAKAHGAMRIREKNGFMFTLKMPSEEGLLEYESVVTSDDCSALNQADIQALLAQYHIQGPFHETAKLITKRAVIDTGYAELCFDSSRYGNHHDYEIEYEIIKPHDGITAFQKILDTVGLHYEKNCDSKIKRALDALCEE
;
A
#
# COMPACT_ATOMS: atom_id res chain seq x y z
N MET A 1 -3.11 -9.44 -16.45
CA MET A 1 -2.90 -9.45 -15.00
C MET A 1 -1.46 -9.86 -14.71
N GLU A 2 -0.77 -9.03 -13.96
CA GLU A 2 0.59 -9.27 -13.48
C GLU A 2 0.54 -9.83 -12.06
N LYS A 3 1.50 -10.67 -11.68
CA LYS A 3 1.60 -11.29 -10.36
C LYS A 3 3.02 -11.11 -9.83
N ASN A 4 3.14 -10.53 -8.64
CA ASN A 4 4.41 -10.30 -7.96
C ASN A 4 4.35 -10.80 -6.52
N ILE A 5 5.52 -11.08 -5.94
CA ILE A 5 5.67 -11.29 -4.50
C ILE A 5 6.28 -10.00 -3.95
N GLU A 6 5.53 -9.31 -3.11
CA GLU A 6 5.99 -8.10 -2.43
C GLU A 6 6.65 -8.47 -1.10
N THR A 7 7.82 -7.90 -0.86
CA THR A 7 8.48 -7.88 0.45
C THR A 7 8.79 -6.43 0.78
N GLU A 8 8.19 -5.91 1.85
CA GLU A 8 8.34 -4.52 2.27
C GLU A 8 8.56 -4.39 3.77
N TYR A 9 9.29 -3.35 4.16
CA TYR A 9 9.40 -2.88 5.54
C TYR A 9 8.82 -1.48 5.64
N LYS A 10 7.96 -1.23 6.62
CA LYS A 10 7.26 0.05 6.75
C LYS A 10 7.13 0.51 8.19
N ILE A 11 7.28 1.81 8.39
CA ILE A 11 7.18 2.44 9.70
C ILE A 11 6.44 3.78 9.61
N LEU A 12 5.52 4.00 10.54
CA LEU A 12 4.92 5.31 10.78
C LEU A 12 5.92 6.24 11.45
N VAL A 13 5.97 7.47 10.96
CA VAL A 13 6.83 8.52 11.50
C VAL A 13 6.02 9.78 11.73
N ASN A 14 6.48 10.64 12.62
CA ASN A 14 5.93 11.99 12.72
C ASN A 14 6.46 12.86 11.55
N ARG A 15 5.80 13.99 11.32
CA ARG A 15 6.14 14.93 10.25
C ARG A 15 7.58 15.45 10.32
N GLU A 16 8.11 15.67 11.52
CA GLU A 16 9.46 16.19 11.71
C GLU A 16 10.51 15.16 11.25
N THR A 17 10.37 13.91 11.69
CA THR A 17 11.25 12.82 11.30
C THR A 17 11.14 12.51 9.80
N PHE A 18 9.94 12.53 9.25
CA PHE A 18 9.71 12.39 7.81
C PHE A 18 10.51 13.43 7.02
N ASN A 19 10.39 14.71 7.39
CA ASN A 19 11.09 15.80 6.71
C ASN A 19 12.60 15.73 6.88
N ARG A 20 13.09 15.34 8.06
CA ARG A 20 14.53 15.13 8.31
C ARG A 20 15.13 14.05 7.41
N LEU A 21 14.40 12.95 7.22
CA LEU A 21 14.86 11.87 6.35
C LEU A 21 14.77 12.29 4.88
N LEU A 22 13.65 12.91 4.48
CA LEU A 22 13.42 13.42 3.13
C LEU A 22 14.48 14.44 2.70
N ALA A 23 14.99 15.27 3.62
CA ALA A 23 16.02 16.27 3.33
C ALA A 23 17.33 15.66 2.78
N LYS A 24 17.55 14.35 2.97
CA LYS A 24 18.69 13.62 2.38
C LYS A 24 18.47 13.27 0.90
N TYR A 25 17.25 13.42 0.40
CA TYR A 25 16.82 13.11 -0.96
C TYR A 25 16.24 14.38 -1.63
N PRO A 26 17.05 15.41 -1.91
CA PRO A 26 16.56 16.72 -2.38
C PRO A 26 15.87 16.67 -3.75
N ASN A 27 16.09 15.61 -4.53
CA ASN A 27 15.47 15.40 -5.84
C ASN A 27 14.18 14.56 -5.77
N ALA A 28 13.67 14.26 -4.57
CA ALA A 28 12.44 13.52 -4.39
C ALA A 28 11.24 14.24 -5.03
N VAL A 29 10.53 13.57 -5.93
CA VAL A 29 9.34 14.12 -6.59
C VAL A 29 8.11 13.42 -6.05
N PHE A 30 7.22 14.20 -5.43
CA PHE A 30 5.93 13.70 -4.96
C PHE A 30 4.93 13.64 -6.10
N LYS A 31 4.27 12.49 -6.23
CA LYS A 31 3.13 12.26 -7.11
C LYS A 31 1.93 11.89 -6.25
N GLU A 32 0.79 12.46 -6.58
CA GLU A 32 -0.47 12.11 -5.92
C GLU A 32 -1.04 10.82 -6.52
N GLN A 33 -1.64 10.00 -5.66
CA GLN A 33 -2.39 8.81 -6.02
C GLN A 33 -3.61 8.70 -5.12
N ILE A 34 -4.74 8.29 -5.68
CA ILE A 34 -5.96 8.02 -4.93
C ILE A 34 -6.15 6.50 -4.88
N ASN A 35 -6.37 5.96 -3.69
CA ASN A 35 -6.61 4.54 -3.49
C ASN A 35 -8.03 4.35 -2.98
N THR A 36 -8.89 3.75 -3.80
CA THR A 36 -10.24 3.34 -3.43
C THR A 36 -10.20 1.87 -3.04
N TYR A 37 -10.54 1.54 -1.81
CA TYR A 37 -10.51 0.18 -1.28
C TYR A 37 -11.90 -0.45 -1.29
N PHE A 38 -11.93 -1.76 -1.46
CA PHE A 38 -13.15 -2.53 -1.62
C PHE A 38 -13.12 -3.80 -0.77
N ASP A 39 -14.27 -4.18 -0.25
CA ASP A 39 -14.51 -5.49 0.34
C ASP A 39 -15.98 -5.88 0.12
N ASN A 40 -16.36 -7.09 0.52
CA ASN A 40 -17.76 -7.50 0.57
C ASN A 40 -18.33 -7.33 1.99
N ASN A 41 -19.63 -7.55 2.15
CA ASN A 41 -20.31 -7.42 3.45
C ASN A 41 -19.78 -8.40 4.51
N GLN A 42 -19.17 -9.50 4.07
CA GLN A 42 -18.56 -10.50 4.95
C GLN A 42 -17.15 -10.11 5.37
N GLN A 43 -16.55 -9.07 4.78
CA GLN A 43 -15.17 -8.64 4.99
C GLN A 43 -14.17 -9.76 4.68
N ASP A 44 -14.43 -10.54 3.63
CA ASP A 44 -13.65 -11.73 3.31
C ASP A 44 -12.19 -11.38 3.03
N ILE A 45 -11.92 -10.23 2.38
CA ILE A 45 -10.55 -9.79 2.09
C ILE A 45 -9.84 -9.39 3.39
N ALA A 46 -10.47 -8.58 4.23
CA ALA A 46 -9.88 -8.16 5.50
C ALA A 46 -9.64 -9.34 6.45
N LYS A 47 -10.58 -10.30 6.53
CA LYS A 47 -10.44 -11.54 7.32
C LYS A 47 -9.32 -12.44 6.83
N ALA A 48 -9.04 -12.41 5.53
CA ALA A 48 -7.89 -13.08 4.93
C ALA A 48 -6.58 -12.28 5.09
N HIS A 49 -6.59 -11.17 5.83
CA HIS A 49 -5.48 -10.24 5.99
C HIS A 49 -4.95 -9.69 4.65
N GLY A 50 -5.83 -9.62 3.65
CA GLY A 50 -5.55 -9.05 2.34
C GLY A 50 -5.98 -7.60 2.21
N ALA A 51 -5.81 -7.06 1.01
CA ALA A 51 -6.34 -5.75 0.62
C ALA A 51 -6.70 -5.75 -0.87
N MET A 52 -7.87 -5.20 -1.21
CA MET A 52 -8.29 -4.97 -2.59
C MET A 52 -8.51 -3.49 -2.80
N ARG A 53 -7.89 -2.93 -3.84
CA ARG A 53 -8.04 -1.52 -4.20
C ARG A 53 -8.07 -1.30 -5.70
N ILE A 54 -8.55 -0.13 -6.09
CA ILE A 54 -8.22 0.48 -7.37
C ILE A 54 -7.46 1.77 -7.08
N ARG A 55 -6.28 1.90 -7.66
CA ARG A 55 -5.41 3.07 -7.56
C ARG A 55 -5.56 3.94 -8.80
N GLU A 56 -5.87 5.21 -8.62
CA GLU A 56 -5.77 6.25 -9.64
C GLU A 56 -4.38 6.90 -9.59
N LYS A 57 -3.60 6.75 -10.67
CA LYS A 57 -2.29 7.38 -10.87
C LYS A 57 -1.93 7.34 -12.35
N ASN A 58 -2.28 8.39 -13.10
CA ASN A 58 -2.17 8.44 -14.57
C ASN A 58 -2.91 7.29 -15.27
N GLY A 59 -4.13 6.99 -14.82
CA GLY A 59 -4.91 5.80 -15.17
C GLY A 59 -5.32 5.03 -13.92
N PHE A 60 -6.06 3.93 -14.10
CA PHE A 60 -6.57 3.11 -13.01
C PHE A 60 -5.93 1.73 -13.01
N MET A 61 -5.47 1.30 -11.82
CA MET A 61 -4.87 0.00 -11.60
C MET A 61 -5.61 -0.72 -10.49
N PHE A 62 -6.24 -1.85 -10.80
CA PHE A 62 -6.71 -2.79 -9.80
C PHE A 62 -5.52 -3.48 -9.14
N THR A 63 -5.61 -3.67 -7.83
CA THR A 63 -4.64 -4.44 -7.05
C THR A 63 -5.37 -5.33 -6.05
N LEU A 64 -5.06 -6.63 -6.03
CA LEU A 64 -5.40 -7.54 -4.93
C LEU A 64 -4.11 -8.02 -4.26
N LYS A 65 -4.01 -7.81 -2.95
CA LYS A 65 -2.91 -8.29 -2.10
C LYS A 65 -3.41 -9.39 -1.18
N MET A 66 -2.79 -10.57 -1.21
CA MET A 66 -3.16 -11.71 -0.36
C MET A 66 -1.92 -12.34 0.29
N PRO A 67 -1.96 -12.68 1.59
CA PRO A 67 -0.85 -13.36 2.24
C PRO A 67 -0.50 -14.71 1.58
N SER A 68 0.78 -15.06 1.60
CA SER A 68 1.31 -16.35 1.16
C SER A 68 2.51 -16.77 2.00
N GLU A 69 3.02 -17.98 1.80
CA GLU A 69 4.22 -18.47 2.51
C GLU A 69 5.49 -17.67 2.15
N GLU A 70 5.55 -17.10 0.94
CA GLU A 70 6.73 -16.42 0.39
C GLU A 70 6.70 -14.89 0.58
N GLY A 71 5.62 -14.35 1.15
CA GLY A 71 5.38 -12.91 1.28
C GLY A 71 3.96 -12.52 0.90
N LEU A 72 3.75 -11.27 0.48
CA LEU A 72 2.45 -10.79 0.06
C LEU A 72 2.31 -10.94 -1.46
N LEU A 73 1.39 -11.78 -1.92
CA LEU A 73 1.10 -11.89 -3.35
C LEU A 73 0.31 -10.67 -3.80
N GLU A 74 0.84 -9.95 -4.78
CA GLU A 74 0.19 -8.80 -5.40
C GLU A 74 -0.21 -9.16 -6.84
N TYR A 75 -1.49 -8.97 -7.13
CA TYR A 75 -2.05 -9.12 -8.48
C TYR A 75 -2.50 -7.76 -8.99
N GLU A 76 -1.98 -7.35 -10.15
CA GLU A 76 -2.31 -6.07 -10.76
C GLU A 76 -2.96 -6.23 -12.14
N SER A 77 -3.98 -5.41 -12.41
CA SER A 77 -4.61 -5.33 -13.74
C SER A 77 -5.06 -3.91 -14.04
N VAL A 78 -4.80 -3.43 -15.26
CA VAL A 78 -5.29 -2.12 -15.70
C VAL A 78 -6.81 -2.19 -15.83
N VAL A 79 -7.50 -1.18 -15.30
CA VAL A 79 -8.95 -1.05 -15.37
C VAL A 79 -9.34 0.34 -15.91
N THR A 80 -10.63 0.54 -16.20
CA THR A 80 -11.12 1.77 -16.86
C THR A 80 -11.82 2.74 -15.91
N SER A 81 -12.14 2.33 -14.68
CA SER A 81 -12.75 3.16 -13.63
C SER A 81 -12.18 2.79 -12.25
N ASP A 82 -12.42 3.64 -11.26
CA ASP A 82 -12.08 3.43 -9.84
C ASP A 82 -13.28 2.98 -8.98
N ASP A 83 -14.33 2.47 -9.61
CA ASP A 83 -15.56 2.05 -8.93
C ASP A 83 -15.76 0.52 -8.96
N CYS A 84 -16.82 0.04 -8.31
CA CYS A 84 -17.14 -1.39 -8.25
C CYS A 84 -17.36 -2.02 -9.63
N SER A 85 -17.66 -1.25 -10.68
CA SER A 85 -17.91 -1.82 -12.01
C SER A 85 -16.63 -2.41 -12.62
N ALA A 86 -15.47 -1.84 -12.31
CA ALA A 86 -14.16 -2.37 -12.72
C ALA A 86 -13.91 -3.78 -12.18
N LEU A 87 -14.48 -4.12 -11.02
CA LEU A 87 -14.33 -5.45 -10.43
C LEU A 87 -15.03 -6.55 -11.24
N ASN A 88 -15.96 -6.20 -12.14
CA ASN A 88 -16.65 -7.17 -13.01
C ASN A 88 -15.79 -7.66 -14.18
N GLN A 89 -14.56 -7.16 -14.34
CA GLN A 89 -13.64 -7.66 -15.36
C GLN A 89 -13.39 -9.16 -15.18
N ALA A 90 -13.41 -9.92 -16.28
CA ALA A 90 -13.44 -11.39 -16.24
C ALA A 90 -12.20 -12.00 -15.55
N ASP A 91 -11.02 -11.40 -15.72
CA ASP A 91 -9.78 -11.85 -15.06
C ASP A 91 -9.79 -11.55 -13.56
N ILE A 92 -10.32 -10.40 -13.13
CA ILE A 92 -10.52 -10.04 -11.72
C ILE A 92 -11.51 -11.01 -11.06
N GLN A 93 -12.66 -11.28 -11.69
CA GLN A 93 -13.64 -12.25 -11.18
C GLN A 93 -13.06 -13.66 -11.07
N ALA A 94 -12.28 -14.10 -12.07
CA ALA A 94 -11.60 -15.39 -12.04
C ALA A 94 -10.57 -15.47 -10.89
N LEU A 95 -9.84 -14.39 -10.62
CA LEU A 95 -8.90 -14.30 -9.50
C LEU A 95 -9.64 -14.38 -8.14
N LEU A 96 -10.68 -13.58 -7.94
CA LEU A 96 -11.44 -13.55 -6.69
C LEU A 96 -12.08 -14.91 -6.39
N ALA A 97 -12.57 -15.60 -7.42
CA ALA A 97 -13.10 -16.96 -7.29
C ALA A 97 -12.05 -17.99 -6.81
N GLN A 98 -10.77 -17.83 -7.17
CA GLN A 98 -9.68 -18.70 -6.66
C GLN A 98 -9.49 -18.56 -5.15
N TYR A 99 -9.79 -17.39 -4.60
CA TYR A 99 -9.75 -17.12 -3.16
C TYR A 99 -11.10 -17.34 -2.47
N HIS A 100 -12.11 -17.87 -3.18
CA HIS A 100 -13.48 -18.03 -2.69
C HIS A 100 -14.14 -16.71 -2.24
N ILE A 101 -13.70 -15.58 -2.81
CA ILE A 101 -14.24 -14.25 -2.50
C ILE A 101 -15.32 -13.92 -3.53
N GLN A 102 -16.49 -13.50 -3.06
CA GLN A 102 -17.63 -13.14 -3.90
C GLN A 102 -18.23 -11.80 -3.49
N GLY A 103 -18.79 -11.09 -4.47
CA GLY A 103 -19.53 -9.86 -4.23
C GLY A 103 -20.94 -10.10 -3.63
N PRO A 104 -21.75 -9.03 -3.48
CA PRO A 104 -21.50 -7.68 -3.98
C PRO A 104 -20.38 -6.98 -3.19
N PHE A 105 -19.50 -6.31 -3.92
CA PHE A 105 -18.46 -5.46 -3.35
C PHE A 105 -18.97 -4.04 -3.15
N HIS A 106 -18.39 -3.35 -2.19
CA HIS A 106 -18.64 -1.93 -1.94
C HIS A 106 -17.32 -1.23 -1.58
N GLU A 107 -17.29 0.08 -1.78
CA GLU A 107 -16.17 0.91 -1.33
C GLU A 107 -16.13 0.92 0.21
N THR A 108 -14.98 0.61 0.80
CA THR A 108 -14.77 0.57 2.25
C THR A 108 -13.98 1.77 2.76
N ALA A 109 -13.05 2.28 1.97
CA ALA A 109 -12.30 3.50 2.30
C ALA A 109 -11.69 4.14 1.04
N LYS A 110 -11.44 5.45 1.09
CA LYS A 110 -10.70 6.19 0.08
C LYS A 110 -9.56 6.98 0.71
N LEU A 111 -8.35 6.81 0.17
CA LEU A 111 -7.13 7.42 0.69
C LEU A 111 -6.45 8.23 -0.41
N ILE A 112 -6.05 9.45 -0.11
CA ILE A 112 -5.17 10.26 -0.97
C ILE A 112 -3.75 10.17 -0.41
N THR A 113 -2.81 9.66 -1.21
CA THR A 113 -1.40 9.57 -0.82
C THR A 113 -0.56 10.42 -1.75
N LYS A 114 0.26 11.30 -1.18
CA LYS A 114 1.39 11.90 -1.90
C LYS A 114 2.61 11.04 -1.65
N ARG A 115 3.10 10.37 -2.69
CA ARG A 115 4.23 9.45 -2.64
C ARG A 115 5.42 10.00 -3.41
N ALA A 116 6.59 10.03 -2.78
CA ALA A 116 7.87 10.11 -3.49
C ALA A 116 8.57 8.76 -3.42
N VAL A 117 9.23 8.35 -4.50
CA VAL A 117 9.93 7.07 -4.61
C VAL A 117 11.39 7.33 -4.94
N ILE A 118 12.29 6.72 -4.18
CA ILE A 118 13.74 6.77 -4.40
C ILE A 118 14.23 5.37 -4.72
N ASP A 119 14.77 5.19 -5.92
CA ASP A 119 15.43 3.95 -6.33
C ASP A 119 16.82 3.86 -5.69
N THR A 120 17.04 2.80 -4.92
CA THR A 120 18.34 2.50 -4.26
C THR A 120 19.19 1.51 -5.06
N GLY A 121 18.67 1.01 -6.18
CA GLY A 121 19.22 -0.06 -7.01
C GLY A 121 18.81 -1.47 -6.57
N TYR A 122 18.39 -1.63 -5.31
CA TYR A 122 17.96 -2.91 -4.69
C TYR A 122 16.55 -2.87 -4.09
N ALA A 123 16.07 -1.68 -3.77
CA ALA A 123 14.75 -1.42 -3.21
C ALA A 123 14.22 -0.06 -3.66
N GLU A 124 12.91 0.12 -3.55
CA GLU A 124 12.25 1.41 -3.58
C GLU A 124 12.06 1.94 -2.15
N LEU A 125 12.68 3.08 -1.84
CA LEU A 125 12.41 3.81 -0.60
C LEU A 125 11.26 4.80 -0.87
N CYS A 126 10.08 4.50 -0.33
CA CYS A 126 8.88 5.30 -0.50
C CYS A 126 8.66 6.23 0.70
N PHE A 127 8.34 7.48 0.38
CA PHE A 127 7.93 8.51 1.32
C PHE A 127 6.46 8.82 1.10
N ASP A 128 5.61 8.42 2.04
CA ASP A 128 4.17 8.54 1.94
C ASP A 128 3.62 9.55 2.94
N SER A 129 2.77 10.44 2.42
CA SER A 129 1.96 11.37 3.18
C SER A 129 0.51 11.10 2.81
N SER A 130 -0.23 10.41 3.68
CA SER A 130 -1.57 9.90 3.36
C SER A 130 -2.66 10.60 4.15
N ARG A 131 -3.81 10.80 3.51
CA ARG A 131 -5.00 11.43 4.10
C ARG A 131 -6.21 10.54 3.91
N TYR A 132 -7.00 10.41 4.96
CA TYR A 132 -8.26 9.67 5.01
C TYR A 132 -9.12 10.20 6.16
N GLY A 133 -10.40 10.49 5.89
CA GLY A 133 -11.24 11.24 6.83
C GLY A 133 -10.55 12.55 7.27
N ASN A 134 -10.57 12.82 8.57
CA ASN A 134 -9.82 13.94 9.17
C ASN A 134 -8.37 13.59 9.57
N HIS A 135 -7.89 12.39 9.25
CA HIS A 135 -6.58 11.89 9.64
C HIS A 135 -5.52 12.16 8.57
N HIS A 136 -4.29 12.42 9.04
CA HIS A 136 -3.10 12.58 8.20
C HIS A 136 -1.92 11.92 8.89
N ASP A 137 -1.32 10.92 8.24
CA ASP A 137 -0.12 10.24 8.70
C ASP A 137 1.06 10.35 7.72
N TYR A 138 2.24 9.94 8.20
CA TYR A 138 3.46 9.86 7.40
C TYR A 138 4.08 8.48 7.59
N GLU A 139 4.48 7.86 6.49
CA GLU A 139 5.02 6.50 6.46
C GLU A 139 6.26 6.45 5.57
N ILE A 140 7.25 5.68 6.01
CA ILE A 140 8.41 5.33 5.20
C ILE A 140 8.31 3.84 4.89
N GLU A 141 8.37 3.48 3.62
CA GLU A 141 8.39 2.08 3.17
C GLU A 141 9.70 1.80 2.43
N TYR A 142 10.22 0.58 2.58
CA TYR A 142 11.37 0.06 1.88
C TYR A 142 10.97 -1.26 1.22
N GLU A 143 10.69 -1.19 -0.08
CA GLU A 143 10.13 -2.28 -0.88
C GLU A 143 11.24 -2.96 -1.68
N ILE A 144 11.42 -4.26 -1.49
CA ILE A 144 12.53 -5.02 -2.08
C ILE A 144 12.26 -5.32 -3.54
N ILE A 145 13.11 -4.81 -4.44
CA ILE A 145 13.06 -5.12 -5.88
C ILE A 145 14.13 -6.14 -6.32
N LYS A 146 15.18 -6.32 -5.53
CA LYS A 146 16.24 -7.32 -5.76
C LYS A 146 16.65 -7.98 -4.45
N PRO A 147 16.99 -9.28 -4.44
CA PRO A 147 17.41 -9.97 -3.23
C PRO A 147 18.60 -9.29 -2.54
N HIS A 148 18.45 -8.96 -1.26
CA HIS A 148 19.50 -8.47 -0.37
C HIS A 148 19.03 -8.53 1.09
N ASP A 149 19.93 -8.21 2.03
CA ASP A 149 19.56 -8.00 3.43
C ASP A 149 18.83 -6.65 3.60
N GLY A 150 17.52 -6.69 3.37
CA GLY A 150 16.67 -5.52 3.39
C GLY A 150 16.46 -4.91 4.78
N ILE A 151 16.46 -5.72 5.85
CA ILE A 151 16.34 -5.21 7.23
C ILE A 151 17.57 -4.37 7.57
N THR A 152 18.77 -4.89 7.33
CA THR A 152 20.02 -4.16 7.59
C THR A 152 20.12 -2.91 6.71
N ALA A 153 19.71 -2.99 5.44
CA ALA A 153 19.71 -1.84 4.54
C ALA A 153 18.73 -0.75 5.00
N PHE A 154 17.50 -1.13 5.36
CA PHE A 154 16.49 -0.19 5.84
C PHE A 154 16.90 0.44 7.18
N GLN A 155 17.41 -0.36 8.12
CA GLN A 155 17.89 0.14 9.41
C GLN A 155 19.00 1.19 9.24
N LYS A 156 19.96 0.98 8.32
CA LYS A 156 21.00 1.98 8.03
C LYS A 156 20.44 3.32 7.57
N ILE A 157 19.32 3.32 6.83
CA ILE A 157 18.64 4.55 6.40
C ILE A 157 17.99 5.23 7.61
N LEU A 158 17.31 4.45 8.46
CA LEU A 158 16.61 4.92 9.66
C LEU A 158 17.57 5.47 10.73
N ASP A 159 18.75 4.88 10.90
CA ASP A 159 19.79 5.34 11.82
C ASP A 159 20.18 6.80 11.57
N THR A 160 20.13 7.25 10.30
CA THR A 160 20.47 8.62 9.92
C THR A 160 19.53 9.68 10.50
N VAL A 161 18.37 9.25 11.00
CA VAL A 161 17.37 10.06 11.69
C VAL A 161 17.03 9.50 13.08
N GLY A 162 17.84 8.58 13.62
CA GLY A 162 17.68 8.04 14.96
C GLY A 162 16.41 7.19 15.14
N LEU A 163 15.97 6.50 14.09
CA LEU A 163 14.85 5.56 14.14
C LEU A 163 15.33 4.11 14.20
N HIS A 164 14.54 3.26 14.83
CA HIS A 164 14.76 1.82 14.89
C HIS A 164 13.55 1.07 14.32
N TYR A 165 13.81 0.15 13.40
CA TYR A 165 12.78 -0.73 12.84
C TYR A 165 12.67 -2.00 13.68
N GLU A 166 11.48 -2.24 14.23
CA GLU A 166 11.18 -3.47 14.97
C GLU A 166 10.25 -4.40 14.18
N LYS A 167 9.16 -3.82 13.64
CA LYS A 167 8.16 -4.52 12.85
C LYS A 167 7.37 -3.54 11.99
N ASN A 168 6.69 -4.06 10.99
CA ASN A 168 5.77 -3.29 10.16
C ASN A 168 4.63 -2.68 10.99
N CYS A 169 4.30 -1.43 10.70
CA CYS A 169 3.04 -0.83 11.12
C CYS A 169 1.84 -1.42 10.37
N ASP A 170 0.64 -1.21 10.92
CA ASP A 170 -0.61 -1.64 10.30
C ASP A 170 -0.76 -1.08 8.89
N SER A 171 -1.45 -1.81 8.00
CA SER A 171 -1.66 -1.36 6.61
C SER A 171 -2.47 -0.07 6.54
N LYS A 172 -2.24 0.75 5.51
CA LYS A 172 -2.99 1.98 5.26
C LYS A 172 -4.51 1.79 5.32
N ILE A 173 -5.03 0.70 4.73
CA ILE A 173 -6.46 0.39 4.77
C ILE A 173 -6.95 0.10 6.19
N LYS A 174 -6.19 -0.67 6.98
CA LYS A 174 -6.54 -0.91 8.38
C LYS A 174 -6.59 0.41 9.16
N ARG A 175 -5.57 1.25 9.02
CA ARG A 175 -5.51 2.57 9.68
C ARG A 175 -6.67 3.48 9.26
N ALA A 176 -7.05 3.44 7.99
CA ALA A 176 -8.17 4.21 7.48
C ALA A 176 -9.52 3.72 8.02
N LEU A 177 -9.75 2.42 8.06
CA LEU A 177 -10.99 1.85 8.63
C LEU A 177 -11.10 2.12 10.12
N ASP A 178 -9.99 2.01 10.87
CA ASP A 178 -9.96 2.29 12.30
C ASP A 178 -10.32 3.78 12.56
N ALA A 179 -9.73 4.71 11.79
CA ALA A 179 -10.03 6.14 11.86
C ALA A 179 -11.48 6.51 11.49
N LEU A 180 -12.05 5.89 10.45
CA LEU A 180 -13.41 6.18 9.99
C LEU A 180 -14.49 5.59 10.91
N CYS A 181 -14.16 4.61 11.76
CA CYS A 181 -15.07 4.07 12.77
C CYS A 181 -15.17 4.94 14.03
N GLU A 182 -14.23 5.86 14.25
CA GLU A 182 -14.18 6.73 15.43
C GLU A 182 -14.95 8.06 15.25
N GLU A 183 -15.47 8.34 14.05
CA GLU A 183 -16.30 9.52 13.70
C GLU A 183 -17.81 9.23 13.80
#